data_AF-A0A841Q8Q5-F1
#
_entry.id   AF-A0A841Q8Q5-F1
#
_cell.length_a   1.000
_cell.length_b   1.000
_cell.length_c   1.000
_cell.angle_alpha   90.00
_cell.angle_beta   90.00
_cell.angle_gamma   90.00
#
_symmetry.space_group_name_H-M   'P 1'
#
loop_
_entity.id
_entity.type
_entity.pdbx_description
1 polymer ?
#
loop_
_entity_poly.entity_id
_entity_poly.type
_entity_poly.pdbx_seq_one_letter_code
_entity_poly.pdbx_strand_id
1 'polypeptide(L)'
;MQKTKLIIILAIVLIFFFIVNLDTKGYLLSSDTVNYEELDLLIDEIGSQSELSREEVIREAIDFYFQSKALSEEAAKRGFEVSDQELQDYAEQMIETVKQFGPEMLGPGFEAFLAEKNLTIEEFFYRNYQGNRLRQQMLIQKLHQDIFQEQTNDRQDFEHLEETIEAIIDSYKQKHRFEMKKVQKHYHTD
;
A
#
# COMPACT_ATOMS: atom_id res chain seq x y z
N MET A 1 -48.17 20.78 11.83
CA MET A 1 -47.42 19.78 12.62
C MET A 1 -46.72 18.70 11.78
N GLN A 2 -47.28 18.21 10.66
CA GLN A 2 -46.63 17.15 9.86
C GLN A 2 -45.36 17.62 9.10
N LYS A 3 -45.36 18.84 8.54
CA LYS A 3 -44.21 19.39 7.79
C LYS A 3 -42.94 19.51 8.63
N THR A 4 -43.07 19.93 9.89
CA THR A 4 -41.93 20.06 10.82
C THR A 4 -41.31 18.71 11.19
N LYS A 5 -42.12 17.65 11.35
CA LYS A 5 -41.64 16.29 11.60
C LYS A 5 -40.88 15.73 10.39
N LEU A 6 -41.36 16.03 9.17
CA LEU A 6 -40.74 15.56 7.94
C LEU A 6 -39.36 16.19 7.69
N ILE A 7 -39.20 17.49 8.02
CA ILE A 7 -37.92 18.21 7.95
C ILE A 7 -36.90 17.64 8.94
N ILE A 8 -37.34 17.32 10.17
CA ILE A 8 -36.46 16.73 11.19
C ILE A 8 -35.98 15.34 10.78
N ILE A 9 -36.86 14.50 10.22
CA ILE A 9 -36.48 13.17 9.72
C ILE A 9 -35.48 13.30 8.57
N LEU A 10 -35.68 14.23 7.64
CA LEU A 10 -34.76 14.46 6.53
C LEU A 10 -33.38 14.91 7.03
N ALA A 11 -33.33 15.77 8.05
CA ALA A 11 -32.08 16.22 8.66
C ALA A 11 -31.33 15.06 9.36
N ILE A 12 -32.05 14.19 10.07
CA ILE A 12 -31.46 13.01 10.73
C ILE A 12 -30.90 12.03 9.69
N VAL A 13 -31.61 11.80 8.59
CA VAL A 13 -31.14 10.93 7.50
C VAL A 13 -29.89 11.52 6.85
N LEU A 14 -29.85 12.83 6.58
CA LEU A 14 -28.66 13.48 6.01
C LEU A 14 -27.47 13.44 6.97
N ILE A 15 -27.68 13.66 8.26
CA ILE A 15 -26.63 13.52 9.28
C ILE A 15 -26.15 12.06 9.34
N PHE A 16 -27.05 11.08 9.30
CA PHE A 16 -26.68 9.67 9.26
C PHE A 16 -25.87 9.34 8.01
N PHE A 17 -26.27 9.82 6.82
CA PHE A 17 -25.49 9.64 5.58
C PHE A 17 -24.16 10.38 5.60
N PHE A 18 -24.04 11.50 6.30
CA PHE A 18 -22.79 12.26 6.43
C PHE A 18 -21.83 11.61 7.43
N ILE A 19 -22.35 11.13 8.56
CA ILE A 19 -21.59 10.33 9.54
C ILE A 19 -21.17 9.01 8.91
N VAL A 20 -22.09 8.29 8.26
CA VAL A 20 -21.77 7.07 7.52
C VAL A 20 -20.80 7.37 6.40
N ASN A 21 -20.92 8.44 5.60
CA ASN A 21 -19.91 8.76 4.58
C ASN A 21 -18.53 9.06 5.18
N LEU A 22 -18.46 9.81 6.29
CA LEU A 22 -17.21 10.13 6.97
C LEU A 22 -16.57 8.87 7.58
N ASP A 23 -17.36 7.99 8.21
CA ASP A 23 -16.89 6.69 8.70
C ASP A 23 -16.52 5.75 7.54
N THR A 24 -17.30 5.72 6.46
CA THR A 24 -17.08 4.80 5.33
C THR A 24 -15.93 5.20 4.43
N LYS A 25 -15.57 6.48 4.35
CA LYS A 25 -14.34 6.90 3.66
C LYS A 25 -13.09 6.38 4.38
N GLY A 26 -13.13 6.24 5.70
CA GLY A 26 -12.12 5.51 6.47
C GLY A 26 -12.25 3.98 6.33
N TYR A 27 -13.47 3.46 6.29
CA TYR A 27 -13.73 2.01 6.22
C TYR A 27 -13.51 1.36 4.85
N LEU A 28 -13.54 2.12 3.75
CA LEU A 28 -13.21 1.61 2.41
C LEU A 28 -11.71 1.33 2.23
N LEU A 29 -10.86 1.89 3.09
CA LEU A 29 -9.43 1.60 3.16
C LEU A 29 -9.08 0.59 4.26
N SER A 30 -9.94 0.39 5.26
CA SER A 30 -9.79 -0.68 6.25
C SER A 30 -10.44 -1.99 5.78
N SER A 31 -9.97 -2.56 4.67
CA SER A 31 -10.10 -4.02 4.56
C SER A 31 -9.07 -4.63 5.52
N ASP A 32 -9.48 -4.81 6.79
CA ASP A 32 -8.74 -5.50 7.87
C ASP A 32 -8.40 -6.97 7.52
N THR A 33 -8.70 -7.41 6.29
CA THR A 33 -8.29 -8.70 5.75
C THR A 33 -6.95 -8.59 5.03
N VAL A 34 -6.04 -9.47 5.42
CA VAL A 34 -4.80 -9.74 4.69
C VAL A 34 -5.17 -10.35 3.33
N ASN A 35 -4.65 -9.76 2.26
CA ASN A 35 -4.77 -10.31 0.92
C ASN A 35 -3.62 -11.31 0.71
N TYR A 36 -3.91 -12.60 0.86
CA TYR A 36 -2.93 -13.66 0.71
C TYR A 36 -2.41 -13.79 -0.73
N GLU A 37 -3.21 -13.42 -1.74
CA GLU A 37 -2.76 -13.44 -3.14
C GLU A 37 -1.68 -12.38 -3.39
N GLU A 38 -1.86 -11.16 -2.85
CA GLU A 38 -0.82 -10.12 -2.87
C GLU A 38 0.45 -10.56 -2.15
N LEU A 39 0.30 -11.26 -1.01
CA LEU A 39 1.42 -11.72 -0.21
C LEU A 39 2.18 -12.88 -0.88
N ASP A 40 1.48 -13.82 -1.51
CA ASP A 40 2.08 -14.90 -2.30
C ASP A 40 2.87 -14.36 -3.49
N LEU A 41 2.31 -13.36 -4.19
CA LEU A 41 3.03 -12.66 -5.27
C LEU A 41 4.30 -11.97 -4.77
N LEU A 42 4.25 -11.35 -3.59
CA LEU A 42 5.42 -10.71 -2.98
C LEU A 42 6.48 -11.74 -2.56
N ILE A 43 6.07 -12.90 -2.02
CA ILE A 43 6.97 -14.01 -1.70
C ILE A 43 7.69 -14.50 -2.97
N ASP A 44 6.96 -14.68 -4.06
CA ASP A 44 7.54 -15.10 -5.34
C ASP A 44 8.50 -14.04 -5.91
N GLU A 45 8.13 -12.76 -5.83
CA GLU A 45 8.96 -11.64 -6.31
C GLU A 45 10.28 -11.55 -5.53
N ILE A 46 10.23 -11.51 -4.19
CA ILE A 46 11.43 -11.47 -3.34
C ILE A 46 12.26 -12.75 -3.52
N GLY A 47 11.61 -13.91 -3.60
CA GLY A 47 12.28 -15.20 -3.80
C GLY A 47 13.00 -15.30 -5.14
N SER A 48 12.48 -14.67 -6.20
CA SER A 48 13.10 -14.66 -7.53
C SER A 48 14.35 -13.78 -7.63
N GLN A 49 14.52 -12.83 -6.70
CA GLN A 49 15.57 -11.82 -6.72
C GLN A 49 16.63 -12.03 -5.63
N SER A 50 16.43 -12.96 -4.70
CA SER A 50 17.28 -13.14 -3.52
C SER A 50 17.88 -14.55 -3.43
N GLU A 51 19.02 -14.65 -2.75
CA GLU A 51 19.63 -15.94 -2.38
C GLU A 51 19.14 -16.45 -1.01
N LEU A 52 18.08 -15.83 -0.47
CA LEU A 52 17.56 -16.11 0.86
C LEU A 52 16.88 -17.48 0.92
N SER A 53 16.86 -18.07 2.11
CA SER A 53 16.03 -19.27 2.34
C SER A 53 14.55 -18.92 2.19
N ARG A 54 13.73 -19.90 1.81
CA ARG A 54 12.27 -19.70 1.67
C ARG A 54 11.64 -19.12 2.95
N GLU A 55 12.12 -19.53 4.12
CA GLU A 55 11.61 -19.02 5.39
C GLU A 55 11.94 -17.54 5.59
N GLU A 56 13.15 -17.11 5.21
CA GLU A 56 13.56 -15.70 5.24
C GLU A 56 12.77 -14.87 4.23
N VAL A 57 12.59 -15.37 2.99
CA VAL A 57 11.76 -14.72 1.96
C VAL A 57 10.34 -14.48 2.47
N ILE A 58 9.73 -15.49 3.11
CA ILE A 58 8.38 -15.35 3.67
C ILE A 58 8.36 -14.33 4.80
N ARG A 59 9.33 -14.35 5.71
CA ARG A 59 9.41 -13.38 6.81
C ARG A 59 9.55 -11.96 6.28
N GLU A 60 10.39 -11.75 5.28
CA GLU A 60 10.60 -10.45 4.64
C GLU A 60 9.37 -9.98 3.88
N ALA A 61 8.70 -10.86 3.13
CA ALA A 61 7.45 -10.54 2.44
C ALA A 61 6.34 -10.12 3.41
N ILE A 62 6.17 -10.86 4.52
CA ILE A 62 5.20 -10.51 5.57
C ILE A 62 5.55 -9.14 6.14
N ASP A 63 6.81 -8.89 6.48
CA ASP A 63 7.21 -7.62 7.06
C ASP A 63 6.96 -6.45 6.10
N PHE A 64 7.41 -6.55 4.85
CA PHE A 64 7.19 -5.56 3.81
C PHE A 64 5.69 -5.30 3.58
N TYR A 65 4.87 -6.35 3.55
CA TYR A 65 3.42 -6.23 3.38
C TYR A 65 2.78 -5.36 4.48
N PHE A 66 3.11 -5.63 5.74
CA PHE A 66 2.58 -4.86 6.87
C PHE A 66 3.16 -3.45 6.93
N GLN A 67 4.42 -3.23 6.53
CA GLN A 67 4.98 -1.88 6.38
C GLN A 67 4.23 -1.08 5.31
N SER A 68 4.02 -1.66 4.13
CA SER A 68 3.28 -1.02 3.03
C SER A 68 1.86 -0.64 3.45
N LYS A 69 1.16 -1.53 4.18
CA LYS A 69 -0.16 -1.22 4.76
C LYS A 69 -0.11 -0.09 5.78
N ALA A 70 0.88 -0.10 6.68
CA ALA A 70 1.02 0.95 7.70
C ALA A 70 1.15 2.34 7.06
N LEU A 71 2.05 2.45 6.09
CA LEU A 71 2.37 3.72 5.42
C LEU A 71 1.25 4.18 4.49
N SER A 72 0.59 3.28 3.76
CA SER A 72 -0.55 3.64 2.92
C SER A 72 -1.79 4.05 3.74
N GLU A 73 -2.05 3.39 4.88
CA GLU A 73 -3.11 3.81 5.81
C GLU A 73 -2.81 5.19 6.40
N GLU A 74 -1.56 5.45 6.80
CA GLU A 74 -1.15 6.75 7.31
C GLU A 74 -1.27 7.85 6.24
N ALA A 75 -0.84 7.56 5.01
CA ALA A 75 -1.01 8.49 3.90
C ALA A 75 -2.48 8.88 3.69
N ALA A 76 -3.38 7.90 3.73
CA ALA A 76 -4.81 8.14 3.60
C ALA A 76 -5.38 8.94 4.80
N LYS A 77 -4.92 8.67 6.03
CA LYS A 77 -5.30 9.46 7.22
C LYS A 77 -4.89 10.93 7.10
N ARG A 78 -3.75 11.21 6.47
CA ARG A 78 -3.30 12.57 6.15
C ARG A 78 -4.04 13.20 4.97
N GLY A 79 -4.98 12.48 4.37
CA GLY A 79 -5.81 12.96 3.27
C GLY A 79 -5.14 12.86 1.90
N PHE A 80 -4.07 12.08 1.76
CA PHE A 80 -3.54 11.79 0.44
C PHE A 80 -4.47 10.87 -0.32
N GLU A 81 -4.77 11.26 -1.55
CA GLU A 81 -5.51 10.47 -2.51
C GLU A 81 -4.66 10.31 -3.77
N VAL A 82 -4.91 9.20 -4.47
CA VAL A 82 -4.33 8.91 -5.78
C VAL A 82 -5.51 8.58 -6.68
N SER A 83 -5.70 9.37 -7.73
CA SER A 83 -6.76 9.17 -8.72
C SER A 83 -6.41 8.04 -9.70
N ASP A 84 -7.43 7.49 -10.37
CA ASP A 84 -7.22 6.45 -11.40
C ASP A 84 -6.40 6.99 -12.58
N GLN A 85 -6.55 8.28 -12.90
CA GLN A 85 -5.72 8.92 -13.93
C GLN A 85 -4.26 9.00 -13.51
N GLU A 86 -3.97 9.44 -12.28
CA GLU A 86 -2.59 9.46 -11.76
C GLU A 86 -1.96 8.06 -11.78
N LEU A 87 -2.74 7.01 -11.47
CA LEU A 87 -2.28 5.63 -11.54
C LEU A 87 -1.95 5.20 -12.96
N GLN A 88 -2.82 5.54 -13.92
CA GLN A 88 -2.61 5.20 -15.31
C GLN A 88 -1.36 5.90 -15.86
N ASP A 89 -1.23 7.20 -15.61
CA ASP A 89 -0.09 8.01 -16.05
C ASP A 89 1.22 7.46 -15.47
N TYR A 90 1.22 7.11 -14.18
CA TYR A 90 2.39 6.53 -13.53
C TYR A 90 2.73 5.13 -14.08
N ALA A 91 1.73 4.28 -14.33
CA ALA A 91 1.95 2.97 -14.93
C ALA A 91 2.53 3.09 -16.35
N GLU A 92 1.98 3.98 -17.17
CA GLU A 92 2.47 4.24 -18.53
C GLU A 92 3.91 4.76 -18.51
N GLN A 93 4.21 5.71 -17.63
CA GLN A 93 5.57 6.23 -17.45
C GLN A 93 6.56 5.13 -17.06
N MET A 94 6.18 4.24 -16.14
CA MET A 94 7.03 3.11 -15.74
C MET A 94 7.25 2.13 -16.89
N ILE A 95 6.22 1.78 -17.65
CA ILE A 95 6.33 0.91 -18.83
C ILE A 95 7.27 1.53 -19.87
N GLU A 96 7.13 2.83 -20.16
CA GLU A 96 8.00 3.53 -21.11
C GLU A 96 9.45 3.54 -20.64
N THR A 97 9.67 3.81 -19.35
CA THR A 97 11.01 3.81 -18.76
C THR A 97 11.66 2.43 -18.88
N VAL A 98 10.93 1.36 -18.58
CA VAL A 98 11.43 -0.02 -18.69
C VAL A 98 11.69 -0.41 -20.14
N LYS A 99 10.86 0.02 -21.09
CA LYS A 99 11.11 -0.17 -22.52
C LYS A 99 12.38 0.55 -22.99
N GLN A 100 12.69 1.70 -22.40
CA GLN A 100 13.85 2.50 -22.77
C GLN A 100 15.16 1.95 -22.19
N PHE A 101 15.15 1.52 -20.93
CA PHE A 101 16.36 1.13 -20.20
C PHE A 101 16.55 -0.38 -20.03
N GLY A 102 15.57 -1.18 -20.45
CA GLY A 102 15.58 -2.63 -20.34
C GLY A 102 14.98 -3.11 -19.01
N PRO A 103 14.53 -4.37 -18.93
CA PRO A 103 13.90 -4.91 -17.72
C PRO A 103 14.86 -5.05 -16.54
N GLU A 104 16.17 -5.04 -16.79
CA GLU A 104 17.20 -5.14 -15.75
C GLU A 104 17.15 -3.96 -14.77
N MET A 105 16.57 -2.83 -15.16
CA MET A 105 16.35 -1.69 -14.26
C MET A 105 15.41 -2.02 -13.09
N LEU A 106 14.59 -3.07 -13.24
CA LEU A 106 13.66 -3.54 -12.20
C LEU A 106 14.30 -4.58 -11.28
N GLY A 107 15.58 -4.91 -11.52
CA GLY A 107 16.37 -5.79 -10.68
C GLY A 107 16.87 -7.05 -11.40
N PRO A 108 17.93 -7.68 -10.87
CA PRO A 108 18.41 -8.95 -11.38
C PRO A 108 17.31 -10.02 -11.24
N GLY A 109 17.08 -10.80 -12.29
CA GLY A 109 16.09 -11.88 -12.28
C GLY A 109 14.68 -11.48 -12.69
N PHE A 110 14.39 -10.19 -12.89
CA PHE A 110 13.04 -9.73 -13.25
C PHE A 110 12.53 -10.30 -14.58
N GLU A 111 13.39 -10.41 -15.60
CA GLU A 111 13.02 -11.07 -16.87
C GLU A 111 12.65 -12.54 -16.68
N ALA A 112 13.39 -13.26 -15.83
CA ALA A 112 13.13 -14.66 -15.53
C ALA A 112 11.80 -14.82 -14.79
N PHE A 113 11.50 -13.92 -13.85
CA PHE A 113 10.21 -13.85 -13.17
C PHE A 113 9.05 -13.64 -14.15
N LEU A 114 9.17 -12.67 -15.07
CA LEU A 114 8.16 -12.43 -16.10
C LEU A 114 7.95 -13.67 -16.99
N ALA A 115 9.04 -14.33 -17.40
CA ALA A 115 8.98 -15.54 -18.19
C ALA A 115 8.32 -16.71 -17.45
N GLU A 116 8.64 -16.91 -16.16
CA GLU A 116 8.04 -17.95 -15.31
C GLU A 116 6.53 -17.74 -15.17
N LYS A 117 6.10 -16.50 -14.96
CA LYS A 117 4.69 -16.16 -14.81
C LYS A 117 3.96 -15.99 -16.16
N ASN A 118 4.66 -16.13 -17.27
CA ASN A 118 4.18 -15.90 -18.63
C ASN A 118 3.47 -14.53 -18.74
N LEU A 119 4.18 -13.48 -18.32
CA LEU A 119 3.71 -12.09 -18.32
C LEU A 119 4.58 -11.21 -19.22
N THR A 120 3.94 -10.25 -19.89
CA THR A 120 4.67 -9.10 -20.43
C THR A 120 4.92 -8.04 -19.35
N ILE A 121 5.81 -7.09 -19.65
CA ILE A 121 6.05 -5.92 -18.78
C ILE A 121 4.76 -5.13 -18.58
N GLU A 122 3.99 -4.92 -19.64
CA GLU A 122 2.70 -4.25 -19.58
C GLU A 122 1.72 -5.01 -18.69
N GLU A 123 1.60 -6.32 -18.87
CA GLU A 123 0.71 -7.14 -18.04
C GLU A 123 1.14 -7.11 -16.56
N PHE A 124 2.44 -7.09 -16.28
CA PHE A 124 2.94 -6.90 -14.92
C PHE A 124 2.48 -5.57 -14.33
N PHE A 125 2.70 -4.44 -15.00
CA PHE A 125 2.27 -3.13 -14.50
C PHE A 125 0.75 -3.01 -14.42
N TYR A 126 -0.01 -3.51 -15.40
CA TYR A 126 -1.47 -3.47 -15.36
C TYR A 126 -2.09 -4.39 -14.30
N ARG A 127 -1.47 -5.55 -14.00
CA ARG A 127 -1.89 -6.39 -12.86
C ARG A 127 -1.61 -5.69 -11.52
N ASN A 128 -0.45 -5.07 -11.36
CA ASN A 128 -0.13 -4.28 -10.16
C ASN A 128 -1.00 -3.01 -10.03
N TYR A 129 -1.44 -2.44 -11.16
CA TYR A 129 -2.43 -1.37 -11.22
C TYR A 129 -3.81 -1.83 -10.72
N GLN A 130 -4.28 -3.00 -11.19
CA GLN A 130 -5.56 -3.57 -10.76
C GLN A 130 -5.56 -4.06 -9.30
N GLY A 131 -4.41 -4.53 -8.81
CA GLY A 131 -4.24 -5.07 -7.45
C GLY A 131 -3.98 -4.03 -6.36
N ASN A 132 -4.29 -2.74 -6.57
CA ASN A 132 -4.05 -1.63 -5.63
C ASN A 132 -2.59 -1.38 -5.19
N ARG A 133 -1.62 -2.25 -5.51
CA ARG A 133 -0.21 -2.12 -5.10
C ARG A 133 0.44 -0.86 -5.66
N LEU A 134 0.14 -0.50 -6.92
CA LEU A 134 0.62 0.75 -7.50
C LEU A 134 0.09 1.98 -6.75
N ARG A 135 -1.19 1.94 -6.34
CA ARG A 135 -1.81 2.99 -5.53
C ARG A 135 -1.16 3.11 -4.16
N GLN A 136 -0.90 2.00 -3.49
CA GLN A 136 -0.17 1.99 -2.23
C GLN A 136 1.22 2.62 -2.39
N GLN A 137 1.99 2.23 -3.41
CA GLN A 137 3.30 2.81 -3.66
C GLN A 137 3.25 4.32 -3.88
N MET A 138 2.29 4.81 -4.66
CA MET A 138 2.12 6.25 -4.89
C MET A 138 1.69 7.00 -3.61
N LEU A 139 0.82 6.42 -2.79
CA LEU A 139 0.45 6.98 -1.48
C LEU A 139 1.65 7.06 -0.54
N ILE A 140 2.47 6.01 -0.48
CA ILE A 140 3.70 5.96 0.32
C ILE A 140 4.69 7.02 -0.16
N GLN A 141 4.86 7.19 -1.47
CA GLN A 141 5.72 8.24 -2.03
C GLN A 141 5.24 9.64 -1.64
N LYS A 142 3.92 9.91 -1.70
CA LYS A 142 3.34 11.19 -1.26
C LYS A 142 3.58 11.42 0.25
N LEU A 143 3.41 10.39 1.08
CA LEU A 143 3.68 10.45 2.52
C LEU A 143 5.17 10.76 2.81
N HIS A 144 6.10 10.09 2.13
CA HIS A 144 7.53 10.36 2.30
C HIS A 144 7.89 11.79 1.91
N GLN A 145 7.32 12.29 0.81
CA GLN A 145 7.51 13.67 0.37
C GLN A 145 6.95 14.67 1.38
N ASP A 146 5.78 14.40 1.95
CA ASP A 146 5.14 15.22 2.98
C ASP A 146 5.99 15.30 4.24
N ILE A 147 6.37 14.15 4.83
CA ILE A 147 7.22 14.12 6.04
C ILE A 147 8.56 14.80 5.77
N PHE A 148 9.16 14.58 4.60
CA PHE A 148 10.38 15.26 4.21
C PHE A 148 10.19 16.78 4.12
N GLN A 149 9.08 17.25 3.53
CA GLN A 149 8.76 18.68 3.41
C GLN A 149 8.45 19.34 4.76
N GLU A 150 7.69 18.69 5.64
CA GLU A 150 7.39 19.15 7.01
C GLU A 150 8.69 19.47 7.77
N GLN A 151 9.76 18.73 7.48
CA GLN A 151 11.04 18.82 8.18
C GLN A 151 12.07 19.74 7.48
N THR A 152 11.82 20.18 6.24
CA THR A 152 12.75 21.02 5.46
C THR A 152 12.85 22.51 5.85
N ASN A 153 12.23 22.94 6.96
CA ASN A 153 12.50 24.27 7.51
C ASN A 153 13.84 24.37 8.24
N ASP A 154 14.44 23.25 8.64
CA ASP A 154 15.81 23.18 9.12
C ASP A 154 16.57 22.08 8.35
N ARG A 155 17.84 22.34 8.03
CA ARG A 155 18.63 21.50 7.14
C ARG A 155 18.76 20.07 7.67
N GLN A 156 18.42 19.11 6.79
CA GLN A 156 18.96 17.74 6.73
C GLN A 156 18.86 16.92 8.02
N ASP A 157 17.68 16.41 8.32
CA ASP A 157 17.56 15.35 9.32
C ASP A 157 16.89 14.10 8.72
N PHE A 158 17.65 13.39 7.88
CA PHE A 158 17.22 12.08 7.34
C PHE A 158 16.96 11.07 8.47
N GLU A 159 17.67 11.19 9.59
CA GLU A 159 17.48 10.34 10.79
C GLU A 159 16.06 10.55 11.35
N HIS A 160 15.57 11.79 11.41
CA HIS A 160 14.19 12.08 11.85
C HIS A 160 13.10 11.59 10.88
N LEU A 161 13.38 11.55 9.58
CA LEU A 161 12.47 10.92 8.61
C LEU A 161 12.34 9.43 8.90
N GLU A 162 13.48 8.73 9.07
CA GLU A 162 13.51 7.31 9.40
C GLU A 162 12.78 7.03 10.72
N GLU A 163 13.06 7.79 11.78
CA GLU A 163 12.38 7.66 13.08
C GLU A 163 10.86 7.84 12.96
N THR A 164 10.41 8.81 12.17
CA THR A 164 8.98 9.06 11.97
C THR A 164 8.31 7.89 11.24
N ILE A 165 8.96 7.37 10.19
CA ILE A 165 8.48 6.23 9.41
C ILE A 165 8.43 4.97 10.28
N GLU A 166 9.49 4.70 11.05
CA GLU A 166 9.54 3.57 11.98
C GLU A 166 8.43 3.67 13.03
N ALA A 167 8.18 4.85 13.61
CA ALA A 167 7.12 5.04 14.59
C ALA A 167 5.72 4.76 14.01
N ILE A 168 5.46 5.13 12.76
CA ILE A 168 4.21 4.81 12.05
C ILE A 168 4.05 3.29 11.91
N ILE A 169 5.11 2.63 11.43
CA ILE A 169 5.15 1.18 11.20
C ILE A 169 4.94 0.42 12.52
N ASP A 170 5.65 0.78 13.59
CA ASP A 170 5.60 0.10 14.88
C ASP A 170 4.23 0.26 15.54
N SER A 171 3.65 1.46 15.50
CA SER A 171 2.30 1.71 15.98
C SER A 171 1.27 0.83 15.25
N TYR A 172 1.40 0.72 13.93
CA TYR A 172 0.55 -0.14 13.12
C TYR A 172 0.73 -1.62 13.46
N LYS A 173 1.97 -2.12 13.50
CA LYS A 173 2.29 -3.51 13.87
C LYS A 173 1.76 -3.85 15.27
N GLN A 174 1.87 -2.93 16.22
CA GLN A 174 1.35 -3.13 17.57
C GLN A 174 -0.18 -3.28 17.59
N LYS A 175 -0.90 -2.43 16.84
CA LYS A 175 -2.36 -2.47 16.68
C LYS A 175 -2.81 -3.76 15.97
N HIS A 176 -2.06 -4.22 14.97
CA HIS A 176 -2.39 -5.35 14.11
C HIS A 176 -1.65 -6.66 14.45
N ARG A 177 -1.03 -6.75 15.63
CA ARG A 177 -0.21 -7.90 16.07
C ARG A 177 -0.89 -9.27 15.92
N PHE A 178 -2.22 -9.32 16.14
CA PHE A 178 -2.98 -10.57 16.06
C PHE A 178 -3.17 -11.03 14.62
N GLU A 179 -3.27 -10.10 13.68
CA GLU A 179 -3.35 -10.41 12.25
C GLU A 179 -1.99 -10.88 11.75
N MET A 180 -0.91 -10.18 12.09
CA MET A 180 0.46 -10.60 11.76
C MET A 180 0.72 -12.04 12.22
N LYS A 181 0.37 -12.37 13.46
CA LYS A 181 0.52 -13.74 13.99
C LYS A 181 -0.31 -14.78 13.23
N LYS A 182 -1.51 -14.43 12.77
CA LYS A 182 -2.32 -15.34 11.94
C LYS A 182 -1.64 -15.62 10.60
N VAL A 183 -1.04 -14.60 9.99
CA VAL A 183 -0.30 -14.72 8.74
C VAL A 183 0.97 -15.56 8.94
N GLN A 184 1.77 -15.27 9.95
CA GLN A 184 2.99 -16.04 10.26
C GLN A 184 2.67 -17.53 10.48
N LYS A 185 1.59 -17.82 11.22
CA LYS A 185 1.10 -19.19 11.40
C LYS A 185 0.63 -19.84 10.10
N HIS A 186 -0.02 -19.08 9.20
CA HIS A 186 -0.45 -19.58 7.89
C HIS A 186 0.74 -20.08 7.06
N TYR A 187 1.86 -19.34 7.08
CA TYR A 187 3.07 -19.69 6.35
C TYR A 187 4.09 -20.51 7.16
N HIS A 188 3.77 -20.90 8.38
CA HIS A 188 4.64 -21.67 9.28
C HIS A 188 5.98 -21.00 9.61
N THR A 189 5.97 -19.70 9.87
CA THR A 189 7.17 -18.89 10.17
C THR A 189 7.25 -18.38 11.62
N ASP A 190 6.51 -19.02 12.54
CA ASP A 190 6.50 -18.76 14.00
C ASP A 190 7.48 -19.66 14.78
#